data_AF-A0A454JCV1-F1
#
_entry.id   AF-A0A454JCV1-F1
#
_cell.length_a   1.000
_cell.length_b   1.000
_cell.length_c   1.000
_cell.angle_alpha   90.00
_cell.angle_beta   90.00
_cell.angle_gamma   90.00
#
_symmetry.space_group_name_H-M   'P 1'
#
loop_
_entity.id
_entity.type
_entity.pdbx_description
1 polymer ?
#
loop_
_entity_poly.entity_id
_entity_poly.type
_entity_poly.pdbx_seq_one_letter_code
_entity_poly.pdbx_strand_id
1 'polypeptide(L)'
;MTIKLKITLLLSIALLALLVVSGVGLWQLSAAQSRFEYISSNTFPSLKALQTAQTAMYGMRAALRSHVSHVQQEKKQEDEKAIENSRQQFDKAVSQYETELAVDDSDRQMVKQAKADMAQYRAAMDEFFNNSRSNYMSVATAMLESGSLFQLSGKLEADLNKLISYNYQLGNQQNEANRTAYDAAKWLQTVLALVVLLGTAIGGWLLIRAITRSLSDMQHTMELVSQQRDFKLRVHSDSKDELGRTASAFNSLLDSLQQNLLQLRHGAQDVMASSHKMNEAADDIYQAASAQSESSAAVAATIEQMTVSVNHVAERADEAQLLSQTSSRQAETGSVTIGQTISDIRDISAAIASASNALRGLNAQSSQIVSVVQVIRDVADQTNLLALNAAIEAARAGEMGRGFAVVA
;
A
#
# COMPACT_ATOMS: atom_id res chain seq x y z
N MET A 1 21.36 -10.69 3.98
CA MET A 1 21.89 -9.51 4.70
C MET A 1 21.23 -8.27 4.14
N THR A 2 20.79 -7.36 5.02
CA THR A 2 20.24 -6.06 4.62
C THR A 2 21.30 -5.19 3.94
N ILE A 3 20.87 -4.25 3.10
CA ILE A 3 21.74 -3.25 2.46
C ILE A 3 22.44 -2.42 3.55
N LYS A 4 21.70 -2.03 4.60
CA LYS A 4 22.28 -1.35 5.75
C LYS A 4 23.43 -2.15 6.38
N LEU A 5 23.25 -3.47 6.56
CA LEU A 5 24.28 -4.32 7.15
C LEU A 5 25.49 -4.47 6.20
N LYS A 6 25.26 -4.60 4.88
CA LYS A 6 26.34 -4.68 3.89
C LYS A 6 27.21 -3.40 3.90
N ILE A 7 26.58 -2.23 3.90
CA ILE A 7 27.28 -0.92 3.91
C ILE A 7 28.03 -0.72 5.23
N THR A 8 27.37 -0.96 6.37
CA THR A 8 28.01 -0.82 7.69
C THR A 8 29.19 -1.78 7.84
N LEU A 9 29.06 -3.03 7.39
CA LEU A 9 30.16 -4.00 7.43
C LEU A 9 31.34 -3.59 6.55
N LEU A 10 31.11 -3.09 5.33
CA LEU A 10 32.18 -2.57 4.48
C LEU A 10 32.91 -1.39 5.15
N LEU A 11 32.17 -0.44 5.71
CA LEU A 11 32.75 0.73 6.40
C LEU A 11 33.50 0.34 7.67
N SER A 12 32.95 -0.57 8.48
CA SER A 12 33.61 -1.06 9.69
C SER A 12 34.90 -1.82 9.37
N ILE A 13 34.91 -2.65 8.32
CA ILE A 13 36.13 -3.33 7.85
C ILE A 13 37.16 -2.31 7.35
N ALA A 14 36.74 -1.31 6.57
CA ALA A 14 37.62 -0.26 6.08
C ALA A 14 38.26 0.53 7.23
N LEU A 15 37.47 0.92 8.23
CA LEU A 15 37.95 1.64 9.42
C LEU A 15 38.90 0.79 10.26
N LEU A 16 38.55 -0.48 10.51
CA LEU A 16 39.40 -1.39 11.26
C LEU A 16 40.72 -1.64 10.54
N ALA A 17 40.69 -1.79 9.22
CA ALA A 17 41.88 -1.94 8.41
C ALA A 17 42.78 -0.69 8.46
N LEU A 18 42.21 0.52 8.42
CA LEU A 18 42.96 1.77 8.60
C LEU A 18 43.61 1.86 9.99
N LEU A 19 42.91 1.44 11.04
CA LEU A 19 43.46 1.38 12.40
C LEU A 19 44.64 0.39 12.48
N VAL A 20 44.54 -0.77 11.83
CA VAL A 20 45.64 -1.75 11.78
C VAL A 20 46.85 -1.16 11.03
N VAL A 21 46.64 -0.55 9.86
CA VAL A 21 47.71 0.08 9.07
C VAL A 21 48.37 1.22 9.85
N SER A 22 47.59 2.02 10.57
CA SER A 22 48.11 3.09 11.43
C SER A 22 48.88 2.54 12.63
N GLY A 23 48.34 1.52 13.31
CA GLY A 23 48.98 0.89 14.47
C GLY A 23 50.31 0.23 14.13
N VAL A 24 50.39 -0.49 13.00
CA VAL A 24 51.63 -1.07 12.48
C VAL A 24 52.65 0.04 12.16
N GLY A 25 52.21 1.14 11.55
CA GLY A 25 53.07 2.29 11.26
C GLY A 25 53.64 2.94 12.53
N LEU A 26 52.83 3.12 13.58
CA LEU A 26 53.28 3.66 14.87
C LEU A 26 54.27 2.71 15.57
N TRP A 27 54.03 1.41 15.51
CA TRP A 27 54.95 0.41 16.07
C TRP A 27 56.30 0.42 15.34
N GLN A 28 56.30 0.52 14.01
CA GLN A 28 57.53 0.65 13.22
C GLN A 28 58.29 1.95 13.53
N LEU A 29 57.57 3.07 13.72
CA LEU A 29 58.17 4.34 14.10
C LEU A 29 58.83 4.25 15.49
N SER A 30 58.19 3.59 16.45
CA SER A 30 58.77 3.32 17.76
C SER A 30 60.03 2.46 17.67
N ALA A 31 60.02 1.41 16.84
CA ALA A 31 61.19 0.57 16.62
C ALA A 31 62.35 1.33 15.95
N ALA A 32 62.05 2.24 15.01
CA ALA A 32 63.05 3.12 14.41
C ALA A 32 63.65 4.10 15.43
N GLN A 33 62.80 4.66 16.31
CA GLN A 33 63.24 5.55 17.38
C GLN A 33 64.22 4.86 18.34
N SER A 34 63.94 3.63 18.78
CA SER A 34 64.84 2.89 19.68
C SER A 34 66.21 2.59 19.05
N ARG A 35 66.27 2.35 17.73
CA ARG A 35 67.53 2.14 17.02
C ARG A 35 68.34 3.42 16.87
N PHE A 36 67.65 4.54 16.64
CA PHE A 36 68.30 5.85 16.64
C PHE A 36 68.85 6.22 18.02
N GLU A 37 68.10 5.90 19.08
CA GLU A 37 68.52 6.12 20.46
C GLU A 37 69.83 5.41 20.77
N TYR A 38 70.02 4.16 20.32
CA TYR A 38 71.29 3.44 20.50
C TYR A 38 72.51 4.17 19.91
N ILE A 39 72.39 4.73 18.69
CA ILE A 39 73.49 5.49 18.07
C ILE A 39 73.79 6.76 18.88
N SER A 40 72.73 7.45 19.32
CA SER A 40 72.81 8.71 20.07
C SER A 40 73.35 8.51 21.49
N SER A 41 72.91 7.46 22.19
CA SER A 41 73.20 7.22 23.61
C SER A 41 74.41 6.32 23.84
N ASN A 42 74.83 5.54 22.83
CA ASN A 42 75.98 4.63 22.95
C ASN A 42 77.09 4.97 21.94
N THR A 43 76.83 4.84 20.63
CA THR A 43 77.90 4.94 19.60
C THR A 43 78.62 6.30 19.61
N PHE A 44 77.89 7.42 19.66
CA PHE A 44 78.53 8.74 19.69
C PHE A 44 79.30 9.01 21.01
N PRO A 45 78.73 8.75 22.20
CA PRO A 45 79.49 8.81 23.44
C PRO A 45 80.71 7.89 23.47
N SER A 46 80.61 6.67 22.94
CA SER A 46 81.72 5.71 22.82
C SER A 46 82.89 6.30 22.04
N LEU A 47 82.62 6.78 20.82
CA LEU A 47 83.64 7.38 19.97
C LEU A 47 84.24 8.64 20.62
N LYS A 48 83.42 9.48 21.25
CA LYS A 48 83.90 10.68 21.96
C LYS A 48 84.81 10.32 23.13
N ALA A 49 84.45 9.32 23.95
CA ALA A 49 85.27 8.87 25.07
C ALA A 49 86.61 8.30 24.59
N LEU A 50 86.61 7.44 23.58
CA LEU A 50 87.83 6.87 23.01
C LEU A 50 88.72 7.93 22.35
N GLN A 51 88.14 8.90 21.63
CA GLN A 51 88.88 10.04 21.07
C GLN A 51 89.45 10.94 22.16
N THR A 52 88.76 11.10 23.29
CA THR A 52 89.26 11.85 24.46
C THR A 52 90.45 11.13 25.08
N ALA A 53 90.38 9.81 25.25
CA ALA A 53 91.51 8.99 25.70
C ALA A 53 92.70 9.08 24.74
N GLN A 54 92.47 8.98 23.43
CA GLN A 54 93.52 9.11 22.42
C GLN A 54 94.16 10.51 22.43
N THR A 55 93.35 11.57 22.54
CA THR A 55 93.84 12.95 22.65
C THR A 55 94.69 13.12 23.92
N ALA A 56 94.26 12.56 25.05
CA ALA A 56 95.02 12.59 26.30
C ALA A 56 96.35 11.84 26.19
N MET A 57 96.38 10.69 25.51
CA MET A 57 97.61 9.96 25.21
C MET A 57 98.58 10.80 24.35
N TYR A 58 98.09 11.45 23.29
CA TYR A 58 98.90 12.36 22.49
C TYR A 58 99.39 13.57 23.30
N GLY A 59 98.57 14.09 24.22
CA GLY A 59 98.95 15.14 25.17
C GLY A 59 100.13 14.71 26.05
N MET A 60 100.12 13.48 26.58
CA MET A 60 101.27 12.93 27.32
C MET A 60 102.51 12.84 26.45
N ARG A 61 102.39 12.34 25.21
CA ARG A 61 103.54 12.23 24.29
C ARG A 61 104.13 13.59 23.98
N ALA A 62 103.30 14.60 23.76
CA ALA A 62 103.74 15.98 23.54
C ALA A 62 104.46 16.54 24.77
N ALA A 63 103.90 16.35 25.97
CA ALA A 63 104.50 16.83 27.22
C ALA A 63 105.79 16.08 27.59
N LEU A 64 105.91 14.78 27.30
CA LEU A 64 107.18 14.04 27.46
C LEU A 64 108.28 14.60 26.55
N ARG A 65 107.95 14.93 25.28
CA ARG A 65 108.90 15.56 24.36
C ARG A 65 109.30 16.96 24.82
N SER A 66 108.34 17.74 25.32
CA SER A 66 108.58 19.05 25.94
C SER A 66 109.53 18.91 27.14
N HIS A 67 109.28 17.94 28.01
CA HIS A 67 110.03 17.71 29.24
C HIS A 67 111.52 17.44 29.00
N VAL A 68 111.86 16.57 28.04
CA VAL A 68 113.27 16.29 27.70
C VAL A 68 113.97 17.46 27.00
N SER A 69 113.20 18.35 26.35
CA SER A 69 113.74 19.54 25.67
C SER A 69 114.06 20.70 26.62
N HIS A 70 113.39 20.77 27.77
CA HIS A 70 113.63 21.79 28.78
C HIS A 70 114.90 21.48 29.61
N VAL A 71 115.68 22.52 29.91
CA VAL A 71 116.83 22.42 30.84
C VAL A 71 116.44 22.85 32.25
N GLN A 72 115.48 23.79 32.37
CA GLN A 72 115.03 24.36 33.64
C GLN A 72 114.10 23.39 34.39
N GLN A 73 114.36 23.18 35.68
CA GLN A 73 113.58 22.26 36.52
C GLN A 73 112.12 22.69 36.68
N GLU A 74 111.85 23.99 36.73
CA GLU A 74 110.48 24.55 36.84
C GLU A 74 109.64 24.17 35.62
N LYS A 75 110.20 24.26 34.40
CA LYS A 75 109.53 23.87 33.17
C LYS A 75 109.28 22.36 33.08
N LYS A 76 110.22 21.55 33.55
CA LYS A 76 110.02 20.09 33.70
C LYS A 76 108.87 19.76 34.65
N GLN A 77 108.73 20.49 35.77
CA GLN A 77 107.61 20.31 36.69
C GLN A 77 106.25 20.73 36.07
N GLU A 78 106.22 21.79 35.26
CA GLU A 78 105.04 22.18 34.49
C GLU A 78 104.61 21.06 33.51
N ASP A 79 105.56 20.48 32.78
CA ASP A 79 105.30 19.37 31.85
C ASP A 79 104.82 18.11 32.60
N GLU A 80 105.41 17.79 33.75
CA GLU A 80 104.95 16.67 34.61
C GLU A 80 103.50 16.86 35.08
N LYS A 81 103.12 18.10 35.42
CA LYS A 81 101.72 18.43 35.76
C LYS A 81 100.80 18.28 34.55
N ALA A 82 101.25 18.66 33.35
CA ALA A 82 100.48 18.46 32.12
C ALA A 82 100.29 16.97 31.77
N ILE A 83 101.32 16.15 32.02
CA ILE A 83 101.25 14.68 31.89
C ILE A 83 100.23 14.12 32.88
N GLU A 84 100.28 14.55 34.15
CA GLU A 84 99.33 14.10 35.17
C GLU A 84 97.88 14.49 34.83
N ASN A 85 97.64 15.72 34.35
CA ASN A 85 96.32 16.14 33.89
C ASN A 85 95.82 15.27 32.72
N SER A 86 96.70 15.00 31.76
CA SER A 86 96.39 14.10 30.64
C SER A 86 96.10 12.68 31.16
N ARG A 87 96.80 12.24 32.22
CA ARG A 87 96.61 10.90 32.81
C ARG A 87 95.22 10.76 33.39
N GLN A 88 94.78 11.76 34.14
CA GLN A 88 93.44 11.80 34.70
C GLN A 88 92.36 11.87 33.61
N GLN A 89 92.59 12.63 32.54
CA GLN A 89 91.66 12.66 31.40
C GLN A 89 91.54 11.31 30.71
N PHE A 90 92.67 10.62 30.48
CA PHE A 90 92.69 9.27 29.94
C PHE A 90 91.91 8.30 30.84
N ASP A 91 92.23 8.27 32.13
CA ASP A 91 91.59 7.35 33.08
C ASP A 91 90.09 7.58 33.18
N LYS A 92 89.66 8.84 33.23
CA LYS A 92 88.24 9.19 33.23
C LYS A 92 87.55 8.74 31.95
N ALA A 93 88.16 8.99 30.80
CA ALA A 93 87.57 8.65 29.51
C ALA A 93 87.46 7.13 29.30
N VAL A 94 88.52 6.37 29.62
CA VAL A 94 88.52 4.91 29.50
C VAL A 94 87.61 4.27 30.55
N SER A 95 87.57 4.80 31.78
CA SER A 95 86.65 4.30 32.81
C SER A 95 85.20 4.52 32.40
N GLN A 96 84.85 5.71 31.94
CA GLN A 96 83.49 6.00 31.46
C GLN A 96 83.10 5.04 30.33
N TYR A 97 84.02 4.82 29.38
CA TYR A 97 83.80 3.89 28.30
C TYR A 97 83.55 2.45 28.80
N GLU A 98 84.42 1.95 29.68
CA GLU A 98 84.32 0.58 30.22
C GLU A 98 83.01 0.33 30.99
N THR A 99 82.58 1.32 31.79
CA THR A 99 81.43 1.15 32.70
C THR A 99 80.09 1.40 32.02
N GLU A 100 80.01 2.37 31.11
CA GLU A 100 78.73 2.86 30.57
C GLU A 100 78.51 2.48 29.10
N LEU A 101 79.57 2.25 28.33
CA LEU A 101 79.50 2.29 26.86
C LEU A 101 80.01 1.02 26.16
N ALA A 102 80.76 0.17 26.87
CA ALA A 102 81.25 -1.10 26.34
C ALA A 102 80.10 -2.09 26.15
N VAL A 103 79.91 -2.55 24.91
CA VAL A 103 78.67 -3.24 24.49
C VAL A 103 78.71 -4.76 24.60
N ASP A 104 79.89 -5.38 24.46
CA ASP A 104 80.06 -6.83 24.43
C ASP A 104 81.40 -7.27 25.03
N ASP A 105 81.62 -8.58 25.12
CA ASP A 105 82.83 -9.13 25.73
C ASP A 105 84.10 -8.82 24.94
N SER A 106 84.02 -8.72 23.61
CA SER A 106 85.14 -8.38 22.73
C SER A 106 85.58 -6.93 22.98
N ASP A 107 84.61 -6.02 23.06
CA ASP A 107 84.81 -4.62 23.39
C ASP A 107 85.45 -4.45 24.78
N ARG A 108 84.88 -5.12 25.80
CA ARG A 108 85.43 -5.12 27.17
C ARG A 108 86.85 -5.68 27.23
N GLN A 109 87.16 -6.71 26.44
CA GLN A 109 88.50 -7.28 26.37
C GLN A 109 89.50 -6.30 25.75
N MET A 110 89.12 -5.60 24.68
CA MET A 110 89.97 -4.58 24.06
C MET A 110 90.26 -3.41 25.01
N VAL A 111 89.27 -2.97 25.79
CA VAL A 111 89.48 -1.94 26.82
C VAL A 111 90.44 -2.40 27.91
N LYS A 112 90.28 -3.64 28.39
CA LYS A 112 91.20 -4.22 29.38
C LYS A 112 92.63 -4.27 28.85
N GLN A 113 92.81 -4.62 27.59
CA GLN A 113 94.13 -4.61 26.93
C GLN A 113 94.73 -3.20 26.88
N ALA A 114 93.94 -2.20 26.44
CA ALA A 114 94.38 -0.81 26.40
C ALA A 114 94.76 -0.27 27.81
N LYS A 115 94.03 -0.65 28.86
CA LYS A 115 94.36 -0.30 30.25
C LYS A 115 95.67 -0.96 30.71
N ALA A 116 95.89 -2.22 30.36
CA ALA A 116 97.13 -2.93 30.69
C ALA A 116 98.34 -2.30 30.00
N ASP A 117 98.21 -1.96 28.71
CA ASP A 117 99.29 -1.32 27.96
C ASP A 117 99.54 0.12 28.41
N MET A 118 98.49 0.83 28.86
CA MET A 118 98.65 2.11 29.54
C MET A 118 99.41 2.00 30.87
N ALA A 119 99.16 0.95 31.66
CA ALA A 119 99.90 0.72 32.90
C ALA A 119 101.39 0.47 32.63
N GLN A 120 101.71 -0.30 31.59
CA GLN A 120 103.10 -0.49 31.14
C GLN A 120 103.73 0.82 30.64
N TYR A 121 102.99 1.60 29.86
CA TYR A 121 103.43 2.90 29.36
C TYR A 121 103.76 3.87 30.52
N ARG A 122 102.95 3.89 31.57
CA ARG A 122 103.21 4.68 32.80
C ARG A 122 104.46 4.21 33.53
N ALA A 123 104.65 2.91 33.71
CA ALA A 123 105.85 2.39 34.37
C ALA A 123 107.13 2.79 33.62
N ALA A 124 107.10 2.82 32.29
CA ALA A 124 108.22 3.30 31.47
C ALA A 124 108.44 4.83 31.57
N MET A 125 107.41 5.62 31.92
CA MET A 125 107.56 7.06 32.16
C MET A 125 108.38 7.34 33.42
N ASP A 126 108.30 6.49 34.44
CA ASP A 126 109.06 6.69 35.69
C ASP A 126 110.58 6.63 35.42
N GLU A 127 111.01 5.67 34.59
CA GLU A 127 112.40 5.57 34.13
C GLU A 127 112.80 6.79 33.27
N PHE A 128 111.89 7.26 32.42
CA PHE A 128 112.11 8.47 31.62
C PHE A 128 112.30 9.71 32.50
N PHE A 129 111.45 9.91 33.53
CA PHE A 129 111.57 11.07 34.41
C PHE A 129 112.88 11.07 35.18
N ASN A 130 113.36 9.90 35.64
CA ASN A 130 114.66 9.78 36.30
C ASN A 130 115.81 10.19 35.37
N ASN A 131 115.81 9.71 34.12
CA ASN A 131 116.84 10.05 33.14
C ASN A 131 116.77 11.53 32.70
N SER A 132 115.56 12.04 32.45
CA SER A 132 115.36 13.43 32.02
C SER A 132 115.72 14.43 33.13
N ARG A 133 115.32 14.21 34.38
CA ARG A 133 115.67 15.09 35.53
C ARG A 133 117.17 15.08 35.83
N SER A 134 117.85 13.96 35.61
CA SER A 134 119.30 13.81 35.81
C SER A 134 120.14 14.36 34.65
N ASN A 135 119.52 15.06 33.70
CA ASN A 135 120.13 15.63 32.49
C ASN A 135 120.79 14.61 31.54
N TYR A 136 120.36 13.35 31.57
CA TYR A 136 120.72 12.34 30.57
C TYR A 136 119.81 12.46 29.34
N MET A 137 119.79 13.63 28.69
CA MET A 137 118.86 13.94 27.59
C MET A 137 118.98 12.95 26.42
N SER A 138 120.18 12.48 26.06
CA SER A 138 120.34 11.52 24.97
C SER A 138 119.62 10.20 25.24
N VAL A 139 119.68 9.71 26.48
CA VAL A 139 119.01 8.47 26.92
C VAL A 139 117.50 8.68 26.95
N ALA A 140 117.03 9.78 27.56
CA ALA A 140 115.61 10.11 27.64
C ALA A 140 114.99 10.34 26.25
N THR A 141 115.71 10.98 25.31
CA THR A 141 115.26 11.14 23.92
C THR A 141 115.20 9.80 23.19
N ALA A 142 116.21 8.93 23.37
CA ALA A 142 116.20 7.60 22.76
C ALA A 142 114.98 6.77 23.20
N MET A 143 114.55 6.89 24.47
CA MET A 143 113.33 6.23 24.97
C MET A 143 112.07 6.66 24.20
N LEU A 144 111.97 7.93 23.79
CA LEU A 144 110.83 8.50 23.05
C LEU A 144 110.85 8.22 21.55
N GLU A 145 112.03 8.02 20.96
CA GLU A 145 112.20 7.88 19.51
C GLU A 145 112.27 6.42 19.04
N SER A 146 112.89 5.53 19.83
CA SER A 146 113.10 4.12 19.44
C SER A 146 113.06 3.13 20.61
N GLY A 147 113.04 3.61 21.86
CA GLY A 147 113.03 2.77 23.06
C GLY A 147 111.64 2.34 23.55
N SER A 148 111.56 1.99 24.84
CA SER A 148 110.38 1.40 25.47
C SER A 148 109.14 2.30 25.39
N LEU A 149 109.27 3.61 25.62
CA LEU A 149 108.15 4.55 25.51
C LEU A 149 107.63 4.69 24.09
N PHE A 150 108.50 4.68 23.08
CA PHE A 150 108.08 4.67 21.68
C PHE A 150 107.24 3.43 21.35
N GLN A 151 107.73 2.24 21.70
CA GLN A 151 107.03 0.97 21.43
C GLN A 151 105.71 0.86 22.19
N LEU A 152 105.69 1.19 23.48
CA LEU A 152 104.48 1.13 24.31
C LEU A 152 103.44 2.17 23.88
N SER A 153 103.86 3.39 23.51
CA SER A 153 102.94 4.39 22.98
C SER A 153 102.33 3.97 21.64
N GLY A 154 103.12 3.35 20.76
CA GLY A 154 102.62 2.80 19.49
C GLY A 154 101.63 1.64 19.71
N LYS A 155 101.88 0.78 20.70
CA LYS A 155 100.96 -0.30 21.07
C LYS A 155 99.64 0.24 21.63
N LEU A 156 99.70 1.18 22.56
CA LEU A 156 98.52 1.83 23.13
C LEU A 156 97.71 2.59 22.07
N GLU A 157 98.40 3.27 21.14
CA GLU A 157 97.77 3.92 20.00
C GLU A 157 97.03 2.91 19.09
N ALA A 158 97.65 1.77 18.82
CA ALA A 158 97.03 0.69 18.05
C ALA A 158 95.80 0.11 18.76
N ASP A 159 95.84 -0.07 20.08
CA ASP A 159 94.70 -0.56 20.87
C ASP A 159 93.52 0.43 20.84
N LEU A 160 93.78 1.72 21.04
CA LEU A 160 92.75 2.76 20.96
C LEU A 160 92.16 2.88 19.55
N ASN A 161 93.00 2.82 18.51
CA ASN A 161 92.54 2.82 17.13
C ASN A 161 91.66 1.59 16.85
N LYS A 162 92.04 0.42 17.38
CA LYS A 162 91.25 -0.81 17.25
C LYS A 162 89.87 -0.66 17.91
N LEU A 163 89.80 -0.09 19.11
CA LEU A 163 88.54 0.22 19.80
C LEU A 163 87.67 1.21 19.00
N ILE A 164 88.27 2.28 18.48
CA ILE A 164 87.57 3.28 17.66
C ILE A 164 87.03 2.63 16.38
N SER A 165 87.85 1.87 15.66
CA SER A 165 87.44 1.14 14.47
C SER A 165 86.34 0.11 14.75
N TYR A 166 86.40 -0.58 15.89
CA TYR A 166 85.37 -1.53 16.31
C TYR A 166 84.01 -0.83 16.50
N ASN A 167 83.99 0.32 17.17
CA ASN A 167 82.75 1.10 17.35
C ASN A 167 82.21 1.68 16.05
N TYR A 168 83.08 2.10 15.12
CA TYR A 168 82.66 2.48 13.78
C TYR A 168 82.01 1.31 13.02
N GLN A 169 82.61 0.11 13.09
CA GLN A 169 82.05 -1.10 12.48
C GLN A 169 80.69 -1.45 13.07
N LEU A 170 80.57 -1.43 14.40
CA LEU A 170 79.32 -1.69 15.10
C LEU A 170 78.23 -0.68 14.73
N GLY A 171 78.57 0.62 14.69
CA GLY A 171 77.65 1.67 14.25
C GLY A 171 77.20 1.48 12.80
N ASN A 172 78.10 1.13 11.90
CA ASN A 172 77.78 0.87 10.49
C ASN A 172 76.89 -0.36 10.33
N GLN A 173 77.18 -1.46 11.06
CA GLN A 173 76.37 -2.66 11.06
C GLN A 173 74.94 -2.38 11.54
N GLN A 174 74.79 -1.58 12.60
CA GLN A 174 73.47 -1.19 13.09
C GLN A 174 72.73 -0.28 12.10
N ASN A 175 73.43 0.63 11.43
CA ASN A 175 72.83 1.48 10.40
C ASN A 175 72.36 0.66 9.19
N GLU A 176 73.13 -0.35 8.78
CA GLU A 176 72.73 -1.26 7.69
C GLU A 176 71.51 -2.10 8.08
N ALA A 177 71.52 -2.71 9.27
CA ALA A 177 70.36 -3.43 9.81
C ALA A 177 69.13 -2.52 9.97
N ASN A 178 69.34 -1.24 10.28
CA ASN A 178 68.28 -0.23 10.32
C ASN A 178 67.73 0.07 8.94
N ARG A 179 68.58 0.21 7.93
CA ARG A 179 68.16 0.44 6.54
C ARG A 179 67.34 -0.73 6.00
N THR A 180 67.80 -1.97 6.19
CA THR A 180 67.06 -3.16 5.77
C THR A 180 65.69 -3.26 6.45
N ALA A 181 65.63 -2.98 7.76
CA ALA A 181 64.36 -2.99 8.48
C ALA A 181 63.43 -1.86 8.03
N TYR A 182 63.96 -0.67 7.75
CA TYR A 182 63.20 0.46 7.22
C TYR A 182 62.61 0.14 5.83
N ASP A 183 63.40 -0.44 4.93
CA ASP A 183 62.92 -0.81 3.59
C ASP A 183 61.85 -1.90 3.66
N ALA A 184 62.03 -2.91 4.52
CA ALA A 184 61.02 -3.94 4.77
C ALA A 184 59.73 -3.37 5.37
N ALA A 185 59.86 -2.47 6.36
CA ALA A 185 58.76 -1.75 7.00
C ALA A 185 57.96 -0.91 5.98
N LYS A 186 58.67 -0.14 5.16
CA LYS A 186 58.08 0.67 4.08
C LYS A 186 57.33 -0.20 3.06
N TRP A 187 57.92 -1.31 2.63
CA TRP A 187 57.26 -2.23 1.70
C TRP A 187 56.01 -2.86 2.30
N LEU A 188 56.10 -3.34 3.54
CA LEU A 188 54.96 -3.89 4.26
C LEU A 188 53.82 -2.86 4.37
N GLN A 189 54.14 -1.61 4.75
CA GLN A 189 53.15 -0.52 4.84
C GLN A 189 52.52 -0.21 3.48
N THR A 190 53.31 -0.18 2.41
CA THR A 190 52.83 0.08 1.05
C THR A 190 51.88 -1.03 0.58
N VAL A 191 52.25 -2.30 0.79
CA VAL A 191 51.43 -3.45 0.41
C VAL A 191 50.14 -3.50 1.22
N LEU A 192 50.21 -3.30 2.54
CA LEU A 192 49.01 -3.25 3.39
C LEU A 192 48.06 -2.13 2.95
N ALA A 193 48.58 -0.91 2.72
CA ALA A 193 47.76 0.20 2.25
C ALA A 193 47.09 -0.09 0.89
N LEU A 194 47.81 -0.70 -0.05
CA LEU A 194 47.27 -1.09 -1.36
C LEU A 194 46.20 -2.19 -1.23
N VAL A 195 46.41 -3.20 -0.38
CA VAL A 195 45.42 -4.27 -0.15
C VAL A 195 44.14 -3.70 0.44
N VAL A 196 44.24 -2.79 1.41
CA VAL A 196 43.08 -2.12 2.00
C VAL A 196 42.36 -1.24 0.97
N LEU A 197 43.10 -0.45 0.19
CA LEU A 197 42.54 0.40 -0.86
C LEU A 197 41.84 -0.41 -1.96
N LEU A 198 42.48 -1.47 -2.48
CA LEU A 198 41.89 -2.33 -3.51
C LEU A 198 40.71 -3.13 -2.95
N GLY A 199 40.82 -3.67 -1.74
CA GLY A 199 39.75 -4.43 -1.09
C GLY A 199 38.50 -3.59 -0.88
N THR A 200 38.66 -2.35 -0.39
CA THR A 200 37.56 -1.40 -0.20
C THR A 200 36.98 -0.91 -1.53
N ALA A 201 37.82 -0.63 -2.54
CA ALA A 201 37.36 -0.23 -3.86
C ALA A 201 36.57 -1.34 -4.57
N ILE A 202 37.07 -2.58 -4.56
CA ILE A 202 36.40 -3.74 -5.17
C ILE A 202 35.11 -4.06 -4.41
N GLY A 203 35.16 -4.11 -3.07
CA GLY A 203 33.98 -4.35 -2.24
C GLY A 203 32.91 -3.28 -2.42
N GLY A 204 33.31 -2.01 -2.48
CA GLY A 204 32.43 -0.89 -2.78
C GLY A 204 31.81 -0.97 -4.18
N TRP A 205 32.62 -1.26 -5.20
CA TRP A 205 32.14 -1.42 -6.58
C TRP A 205 31.14 -2.57 -6.72
N LEU A 206 31.40 -3.73 -6.11
CA LEU A 206 30.48 -4.87 -6.12
C LEU A 206 29.14 -4.53 -5.44
N LEU A 207 29.18 -3.82 -4.32
CA LEU A 207 27.97 -3.39 -3.61
C LEU A 207 27.16 -2.36 -4.41
N ILE A 208 27.81 -1.34 -4.96
CA ILE A 208 27.16 -0.35 -5.81
C ILE A 208 26.53 -1.04 -7.02
N ARG A 209 27.28 -1.89 -7.72
CA ARG A 209 26.78 -2.61 -8.90
C ARG A 209 25.56 -3.47 -8.58
N ALA A 210 25.58 -4.17 -7.44
CA ALA A 210 24.44 -5.00 -7.01
C ALA A 210 23.20 -4.15 -6.70
N ILE A 211 23.36 -3.06 -5.94
CA ILE A 211 22.26 -2.17 -5.54
C ILE A 211 21.68 -1.45 -6.76
N THR A 212 22.53 -0.85 -7.59
CA THR A 212 22.10 -0.07 -8.76
C THR A 212 21.40 -0.95 -9.79
N ARG A 213 21.87 -2.18 -10.02
CA ARG A 213 21.19 -3.11 -10.94
C ARG A 213 19.78 -3.44 -10.46
N SER A 214 19.61 -3.85 -9.20
CA SER A 214 18.28 -4.17 -8.65
C SER A 214 17.35 -2.96 -8.61
N LEU A 215 17.86 -1.77 -8.32
CA LEU A 215 17.08 -0.53 -8.40
C LEU A 215 16.65 -0.22 -9.82
N SER A 216 17.57 -0.33 -10.79
CA SER A 216 17.29 -0.10 -12.21
C SER A 216 16.22 -1.05 -12.74
N ASP A 217 16.30 -2.33 -12.40
CA ASP A 217 15.33 -3.34 -12.85
C ASP A 217 13.92 -3.05 -12.29
N MET A 218 13.85 -2.67 -11.01
CA MET A 218 12.60 -2.29 -10.35
C MET A 218 12.02 -0.99 -10.92
N GLN A 219 12.85 0.04 -11.09
CA GLN A 219 12.45 1.30 -11.71
C GLN A 219 11.89 1.07 -13.12
N HIS A 220 12.62 0.33 -13.95
CA HIS A 220 12.20 0.04 -15.32
C HIS A 220 10.85 -0.68 -15.36
N THR A 221 10.65 -1.67 -14.50
CA THR A 221 9.36 -2.38 -14.40
C THR A 221 8.24 -1.45 -13.96
N MET A 222 8.48 -0.59 -12.96
CA MET A 222 7.48 0.39 -12.50
C MET A 222 7.12 1.40 -13.60
N GLU A 223 8.11 1.87 -14.36
CA GLU A 223 7.89 2.75 -15.52
C GLU A 223 7.07 2.04 -16.61
N LEU A 224 7.39 0.79 -16.93
CA LEU A 224 6.63 0.00 -17.90
C LEU A 224 5.18 -0.22 -17.46
N VAL A 225 4.94 -0.59 -16.21
CA VAL A 225 3.59 -0.72 -15.64
C VAL A 225 2.82 0.59 -15.76
N SER A 226 3.47 1.72 -15.44
CA SER A 226 2.86 3.05 -15.53
C SER A 226 2.51 3.44 -16.97
N GLN A 227 3.43 3.26 -17.91
CA GLN A 227 3.26 3.66 -19.32
C GLN A 227 2.27 2.77 -20.06
N GLN A 228 2.41 1.44 -19.92
CA GLN A 228 1.62 0.47 -20.66
C GLN A 228 0.29 0.14 -19.99
N ARG A 229 0.14 0.46 -18.68
CA ARG A 229 -0.97 0.02 -17.83
C ARG A 229 -1.14 -1.50 -17.81
N ASP A 230 -0.06 -2.22 -18.12
CA ASP A 230 -0.03 -3.68 -18.03
C ASP A 230 0.31 -4.07 -16.59
N PHE A 231 -0.73 -4.27 -15.79
CA PHE A 231 -0.58 -4.71 -14.41
C PHE A 231 -0.17 -6.17 -14.29
N LYS A 232 0.04 -6.94 -15.37
CA LYS A 232 0.56 -8.33 -15.30
C LYS A 232 2.08 -8.39 -15.10
N LEU A 233 2.79 -7.32 -15.40
CA LEU A 233 4.23 -7.24 -15.16
C LEU A 233 4.53 -7.36 -13.67
N ARG A 234 5.67 -7.98 -13.32
CA ARG A 234 6.10 -8.18 -11.93
C ARG A 234 7.57 -7.85 -11.82
N VAL A 235 7.95 -7.23 -10.72
CA VAL A 235 9.36 -7.02 -10.39
C VAL A 235 9.94 -8.36 -9.92
N HIS A 236 10.92 -8.89 -10.65
CA HIS A 236 11.64 -10.08 -10.22
C HIS A 236 12.79 -9.67 -9.31
N SER A 237 12.82 -10.18 -8.08
CA SER A 237 13.92 -9.93 -7.14
C SER A 237 14.20 -11.17 -6.31
N ASP A 238 15.38 -11.76 -6.52
CA ASP A 238 15.90 -12.85 -5.68
C ASP A 238 16.48 -12.34 -4.35
N SER A 239 16.54 -11.02 -4.19
CA SER A 239 17.12 -10.41 -3.01
C SER A 239 16.22 -10.60 -1.79
N LYS A 240 16.81 -10.91 -0.65
CA LYS A 240 16.13 -10.95 0.67
C LYS A 240 16.38 -9.70 1.50
N ASP A 241 16.94 -8.65 0.88
CA ASP A 241 17.17 -7.36 1.53
C ASP A 241 15.99 -6.41 1.34
N GLU A 242 16.18 -5.15 1.72
CA GLU A 242 15.15 -4.12 1.68
C GLU A 242 14.57 -3.94 0.26
N LEU A 243 15.38 -4.07 -0.79
CA LEU A 243 14.89 -3.94 -2.18
C LEU A 243 13.99 -5.11 -2.56
N GLY A 244 14.32 -6.33 -2.14
CA GLY A 244 13.47 -7.51 -2.36
C GLY A 244 12.13 -7.41 -1.64
N ARG A 245 12.14 -6.89 -0.41
CA ARG A 245 10.90 -6.60 0.33
C ARG A 245 10.05 -5.54 -0.37
N THR A 246 10.66 -4.48 -0.88
CA THR A 246 9.96 -3.44 -1.65
C THR A 246 9.38 -4.01 -2.95
N ALA A 247 10.13 -4.84 -3.68
CA ALA A 247 9.64 -5.53 -4.88
C ALA A 247 8.44 -6.43 -4.57
N SER A 248 8.49 -7.20 -3.49
CA SER A 248 7.37 -8.04 -3.05
C SER A 248 6.13 -7.22 -2.67
N ALA A 249 6.31 -6.10 -1.97
CA ALA A 249 5.23 -5.20 -1.60
C ALA A 249 4.58 -4.56 -2.84
N PHE A 250 5.40 -4.14 -3.82
CA PHE A 250 4.91 -3.63 -5.10
C PHE A 250 4.13 -4.68 -5.87
N ASN A 251 4.62 -5.92 -5.97
CA ASN A 251 3.89 -7.01 -6.62
C ASN A 251 2.54 -7.30 -5.94
N SER A 252 2.47 -7.23 -4.60
CA SER A 252 1.22 -7.41 -3.84
C SER A 252 0.21 -6.28 -4.11
N LEU A 253 0.70 -5.04 -4.31
CA LEU A 253 -0.12 -3.90 -4.74
C LEU A 253 -0.70 -4.15 -6.14
N LEU A 254 0.10 -4.67 -7.08
CA LEU A 254 -0.37 -5.03 -8.42
C LEU A 254 -1.43 -6.14 -8.39
N ASP A 255 -1.26 -7.15 -7.53
CA ASP A 255 -2.28 -8.20 -7.34
C ASP A 255 -3.62 -7.61 -6.87
N SER A 256 -3.57 -6.69 -5.89
CA SER A 256 -4.76 -6.00 -5.38
C SER A 256 -5.43 -5.14 -6.45
N LEU A 257 -4.64 -4.42 -7.26
CA LEU A 257 -5.16 -3.64 -8.39
C LEU A 257 -5.83 -4.52 -9.44
N GLN A 258 -5.24 -5.67 -9.78
CA GLN A 258 -5.85 -6.62 -10.72
C GLN A 258 -7.20 -7.13 -10.21
N GLN A 259 -7.28 -7.52 -8.92
CA GLN A 259 -8.54 -7.99 -8.33
C GLN A 259 -9.62 -6.91 -8.36
N ASN A 260 -9.28 -5.66 -8.03
CA ASN A 260 -10.21 -4.54 -8.12
C ASN A 260 -10.71 -4.29 -9.55
N LEU A 261 -9.82 -4.36 -10.55
CA LEU A 261 -10.20 -4.22 -11.95
C LEU A 261 -11.11 -5.36 -12.44
N LEU A 262 -10.89 -6.59 -11.96
CA LEU A 262 -11.78 -7.73 -12.25
C LEU A 262 -13.17 -7.53 -11.64
N GLN A 263 -13.24 -7.05 -10.39
CA GLN A 263 -14.52 -6.72 -9.75
C GLN A 263 -15.25 -5.59 -10.49
N LEU A 264 -14.54 -4.54 -10.90
CA LEU A 264 -15.10 -3.46 -11.73
C LEU A 264 -15.65 -3.99 -13.05
N ARG A 265 -14.93 -4.93 -13.71
CA ARG A 265 -15.40 -5.56 -14.94
C ARG A 265 -16.70 -6.34 -14.70
N HIS A 266 -16.80 -7.10 -13.62
CA HIS A 266 -18.03 -7.82 -13.26
C HIS A 266 -19.19 -6.86 -12.97
N GLY A 267 -18.95 -5.82 -12.17
CA GLY A 267 -19.97 -4.80 -11.93
C GLY A 267 -20.46 -4.12 -13.21
N ALA A 268 -19.57 -3.83 -14.15
CA ALA A 268 -19.95 -3.29 -15.46
C ALA A 268 -20.80 -4.28 -16.29
N GLN A 269 -20.51 -5.58 -16.20
CA GLN A 269 -21.32 -6.63 -16.84
C GLN A 269 -22.72 -6.73 -16.23
N ASP A 270 -22.85 -6.64 -14.91
CA ASP A 270 -24.13 -6.65 -14.21
C ASP A 270 -24.99 -5.43 -14.58
N VAL A 271 -24.35 -4.26 -14.70
CA VAL A 271 -25.02 -3.04 -15.19
C VAL A 271 -25.50 -3.23 -16.62
N MET A 272 -24.66 -3.73 -17.54
CA MET A 272 -25.08 -4.00 -18.93
C MET A 272 -26.25 -4.97 -19.00
N ALA A 273 -26.23 -6.06 -18.22
CA ALA A 273 -27.33 -7.03 -18.16
C ALA A 273 -28.63 -6.40 -17.63
N SER A 274 -28.52 -5.55 -16.61
CA SER A 274 -29.66 -4.82 -16.06
C SER A 274 -30.23 -3.81 -17.05
N SER A 275 -29.37 -3.12 -17.81
CA SER A 275 -29.79 -2.23 -18.90
C SER A 275 -30.52 -2.98 -20.02
N HIS A 276 -30.07 -4.19 -20.39
CA HIS A 276 -30.79 -5.02 -21.36
C HIS A 276 -32.20 -5.39 -20.87
N LYS A 277 -32.33 -5.88 -19.62
CA LYS A 277 -33.63 -6.19 -19.01
C LYS A 277 -34.55 -4.97 -18.92
N MET A 278 -34.00 -3.80 -18.61
CA MET A 278 -34.76 -2.55 -18.59
C MET A 278 -35.32 -2.23 -19.98
N ASN A 279 -34.52 -2.44 -21.03
CA ASN A 279 -34.96 -2.20 -22.41
C ASN A 279 -36.05 -3.18 -22.85
N GLU A 280 -35.95 -4.45 -22.48
CA GLU A 280 -37.01 -5.46 -22.70
C GLU A 280 -38.30 -5.07 -21.96
N ALA A 281 -38.22 -4.71 -20.68
CA ALA A 281 -39.38 -4.27 -19.91
C ALA A 281 -40.03 -2.99 -20.48
N ALA A 282 -39.22 -2.07 -21.02
CA ALA A 282 -39.74 -0.88 -21.69
C ALA A 282 -40.50 -1.23 -22.98
N ASP A 283 -40.05 -2.23 -23.75
CA ASP A 283 -40.76 -2.72 -24.93
C ASP A 283 -42.08 -3.41 -24.56
N ASP A 284 -42.09 -4.25 -23.53
CA ASP A 284 -43.31 -4.89 -23.01
C ASP A 284 -44.34 -3.83 -22.56
N ILE A 285 -43.88 -2.79 -21.84
CA ILE A 285 -44.73 -1.67 -21.43
C ILE A 285 -45.28 -0.93 -22.66
N TYR A 286 -44.45 -0.70 -23.68
CA TYR A 286 -44.89 -0.05 -24.92
C TYR A 286 -46.00 -0.85 -25.62
N GLN A 287 -45.83 -2.17 -25.75
CA GLN A 287 -46.84 -3.06 -26.34
C GLN A 287 -48.13 -3.08 -25.51
N ALA A 288 -48.02 -3.20 -24.18
CA ALA A 288 -49.17 -3.17 -23.28
C ALA A 288 -49.92 -1.84 -23.33
N ALA A 289 -49.20 -0.71 -23.39
CA ALA A 289 -49.79 0.62 -23.53
C ALA A 289 -50.52 0.77 -24.88
N SER A 290 -49.97 0.22 -25.97
CA SER A 290 -50.63 0.19 -27.28
C SER A 290 -51.93 -0.62 -27.24
N ALA A 291 -51.91 -1.83 -26.67
CA ALA A 291 -53.10 -2.66 -26.53
C ALA A 291 -54.17 -2.01 -25.62
N GLN A 292 -53.75 -1.36 -24.53
CA GLN A 292 -54.64 -0.61 -23.64
C GLN A 292 -55.29 0.57 -24.36
N SER A 293 -54.55 1.27 -25.22
CA SER A 293 -55.07 2.36 -26.05
C SER A 293 -56.17 1.84 -26.99
N GLU A 294 -55.92 0.73 -27.69
CA GLU A 294 -56.89 0.11 -28.60
C GLU A 294 -58.13 -0.37 -27.85
N SER A 295 -57.97 -1.03 -26.70
CA SER A 295 -59.10 -1.42 -25.85
C SER A 295 -59.90 -0.21 -25.36
N SER A 296 -59.23 0.91 -25.04
CA SER A 296 -59.92 2.13 -24.60
C SER A 296 -60.73 2.75 -25.74
N ALA A 297 -60.21 2.72 -26.97
CA ALA A 297 -60.95 3.15 -28.16
C ALA A 297 -62.19 2.26 -28.40
N ALA A 298 -62.06 0.93 -28.23
CA ALA A 298 -63.19 0.00 -28.36
C ALA A 298 -64.26 0.25 -27.28
N VAL A 299 -63.85 0.52 -26.04
CA VAL A 299 -64.78 0.90 -24.95
C VAL A 299 -65.49 2.21 -25.29
N ALA A 300 -64.78 3.22 -25.77
CA ALA A 300 -65.38 4.48 -26.19
C ALA A 300 -66.45 4.27 -27.28
N ALA A 301 -66.15 3.47 -28.31
CA ALA A 301 -67.13 3.11 -29.34
C ALA A 301 -68.33 2.34 -28.77
N THR A 302 -68.11 1.46 -27.79
CA THR A 302 -69.20 0.73 -27.10
C THR A 302 -70.07 1.68 -26.27
N ILE A 303 -69.48 2.68 -25.62
CA ILE A 303 -70.21 3.73 -24.91
C ILE A 303 -71.06 4.57 -25.88
N GLU A 304 -70.55 4.89 -27.07
CA GLU A 304 -71.35 5.57 -28.11
C GLU A 304 -72.57 4.71 -28.51
N GLN A 305 -72.38 3.41 -28.77
CA GLN A 305 -73.47 2.48 -29.08
C GLN A 305 -74.47 2.32 -27.93
N MET A 306 -74.00 2.27 -26.69
CA MET A 306 -74.87 2.25 -25.51
C MET A 306 -75.68 3.55 -25.40
N THR A 307 -75.07 4.70 -25.67
CA THR A 307 -75.76 6.00 -25.63
C THR A 307 -76.90 6.03 -26.66
N VAL A 308 -76.65 5.53 -27.89
CA VAL A 308 -77.69 5.37 -28.90
C VAL A 308 -78.80 4.43 -28.43
N SER A 309 -78.45 3.28 -27.85
CA SER A 309 -79.42 2.31 -27.34
C SER A 309 -80.27 2.88 -26.20
N VAL A 310 -79.68 3.64 -25.28
CA VAL A 310 -80.39 4.32 -24.19
C VAL A 310 -81.38 5.35 -24.76
N ASN A 311 -81.00 6.09 -25.80
CA ASN A 311 -81.92 7.00 -26.48
C ASN A 311 -83.10 6.25 -27.12
N HIS A 312 -82.86 5.12 -27.79
CA HIS A 312 -83.95 4.28 -28.32
C HIS A 312 -84.85 3.71 -27.23
N VAL A 313 -84.29 3.28 -26.09
CA VAL A 313 -85.09 2.81 -24.96
C VAL A 313 -85.95 3.93 -24.39
N ALA A 314 -85.41 5.15 -24.26
CA ALA A 314 -86.17 6.31 -23.81
C ALA A 314 -87.32 6.65 -24.78
N GLU A 315 -87.06 6.65 -26.08
CA GLU A 315 -88.08 6.87 -27.13
C GLU A 315 -89.18 5.80 -27.07
N ARG A 316 -88.81 4.52 -26.93
CA ARG A 316 -89.77 3.42 -26.76
C ARG A 316 -90.58 3.50 -25.48
N ALA A 317 -89.98 3.98 -24.39
CA ALA A 317 -90.70 4.20 -23.14
C ALA A 317 -91.73 5.32 -23.27
N ASP A 318 -91.40 6.41 -23.99
CA ASP A 318 -92.31 7.51 -24.28
C ASP A 318 -93.47 7.07 -25.20
N GLU A 319 -93.17 6.27 -26.23
CA GLU A 319 -94.18 5.64 -27.10
C GLU A 319 -95.13 4.73 -26.29
N ALA A 320 -94.59 3.88 -25.41
CA ALA A 320 -95.39 3.01 -24.54
C ALA A 320 -96.27 3.80 -23.56
N GLN A 321 -95.77 4.92 -23.05
CA GLN A 321 -96.53 5.84 -22.19
C GLN A 321 -97.70 6.46 -22.95
N LEU A 322 -97.47 6.98 -24.17
CA LEU A 322 -98.51 7.53 -25.05
C LEU A 322 -99.57 6.48 -25.39
N LEU A 323 -99.16 5.25 -25.73
CA LEU A 323 -100.08 4.16 -26.03
C LEU A 323 -100.92 3.76 -24.81
N SER A 324 -100.31 3.73 -23.62
CA SER A 324 -101.02 3.47 -22.36
C SER A 324 -102.05 4.55 -22.04
N GLN A 325 -101.71 5.82 -22.23
CA GLN A 325 -102.66 6.94 -22.08
C GLN A 325 -103.83 6.85 -23.08
N THR A 326 -103.53 6.49 -24.34
CA THR A 326 -104.56 6.30 -25.37
C THR A 326 -105.48 5.14 -25.03
N SER A 327 -104.92 4.01 -24.58
CA SER A 327 -105.68 2.85 -24.13
C SER A 327 -106.57 3.16 -22.92
N SER A 328 -106.05 3.94 -21.96
CA SER A 328 -106.82 4.42 -20.82
C SER A 328 -108.02 5.28 -21.25
N ARG A 329 -107.83 6.19 -22.21
CA ARG A 329 -108.92 7.04 -22.75
C ARG A 329 -109.95 6.23 -23.53
N GLN A 330 -109.51 5.20 -24.26
CA GLN A 330 -110.42 4.29 -24.97
C GLN A 330 -111.24 3.47 -23.98
N ALA A 331 -110.62 2.98 -22.90
CA ALA A 331 -111.32 2.27 -21.82
C ALA A 331 -112.34 3.17 -21.11
N GLU A 332 -112.01 4.44 -20.87
CA GLU A 332 -112.94 5.43 -20.31
C GLU A 332 -114.15 5.67 -21.23
N THR A 333 -113.90 5.89 -22.52
CA THR A 333 -114.97 5.99 -23.55
C THR A 333 -115.84 4.74 -23.56
N GLY A 334 -115.22 3.55 -23.54
CA GLY A 334 -115.92 2.27 -23.48
C GLY A 334 -116.78 2.12 -22.22
N SER A 335 -116.29 2.59 -21.07
CA SER A 335 -117.05 2.63 -19.81
C SER A 335 -118.29 3.52 -19.93
N VAL A 336 -118.18 4.68 -20.58
CA VAL A 336 -119.33 5.55 -20.86
C VAL A 336 -120.35 4.85 -21.77
N THR A 337 -119.90 4.19 -22.84
CA THR A 337 -120.78 3.44 -23.74
C THR A 337 -121.53 2.31 -23.01
N ILE A 338 -120.82 1.52 -22.19
CA ILE A 338 -121.46 0.48 -21.35
C ILE A 338 -122.48 1.10 -20.39
N GLY A 339 -122.14 2.23 -19.76
CA GLY A 339 -123.07 2.97 -18.91
C GLY A 339 -124.36 3.36 -19.63
N GLN A 340 -124.24 3.84 -20.87
CA GLN A 340 -125.39 4.15 -21.72
C GLN A 340 -126.20 2.89 -22.06
N THR A 341 -125.54 1.80 -22.45
CA THR A 341 -126.23 0.52 -22.76
C THR A 341 -127.01 -0.01 -21.55
N ILE A 342 -126.47 0.12 -20.33
CA ILE A 342 -127.19 -0.24 -19.09
C ILE A 342 -128.45 0.63 -18.91
N SER A 343 -128.37 1.93 -19.24
CA SER A 343 -129.53 2.82 -19.19
C SER A 343 -130.60 2.38 -20.19
N ASP A 344 -130.21 2.14 -21.45
CA ASP A 344 -131.13 1.72 -22.52
C ASP A 344 -131.83 0.39 -22.15
N ILE A 345 -131.10 -0.56 -21.54
CA ILE A 345 -131.67 -1.82 -21.04
C ILE A 345 -132.73 -1.57 -19.95
N ARG A 346 -132.53 -0.61 -19.04
CA ARG A 346 -133.54 -0.25 -18.04
C ARG A 346 -134.80 0.33 -18.69
N ASP A 347 -134.63 1.19 -19.68
CA ASP A 347 -135.75 1.78 -20.42
C ASP A 347 -136.56 0.71 -21.15
N ILE A 348 -135.89 -0.25 -21.80
CA ILE A 348 -136.54 -1.41 -22.42
C ILE A 348 -137.29 -2.24 -21.37
N SER A 349 -136.67 -2.51 -20.22
CA SER A 349 -137.32 -3.26 -19.14
C SER A 349 -138.58 -2.56 -18.62
N ALA A 350 -138.56 -1.23 -18.52
CA ALA A 350 -139.72 -0.43 -18.13
C ALA A 350 -140.83 -0.47 -19.20
N ALA A 351 -140.46 -0.39 -20.48
CA ALA A 351 -141.40 -0.51 -21.60
C ALA A 351 -142.08 -1.89 -21.61
N ILE A 352 -141.34 -2.98 -21.38
CA ILE A 352 -141.87 -4.34 -21.28
C ILE A 352 -142.86 -4.46 -20.10
N ALA A 353 -142.54 -3.90 -18.93
CA ALA A 353 -143.44 -3.91 -17.78
C ALA A 353 -144.76 -3.16 -18.09
N SER A 354 -144.66 -2.03 -18.80
CA SER A 354 -145.83 -1.25 -19.23
C SER A 354 -146.70 -2.03 -20.23
N ALA A 355 -146.09 -2.69 -21.22
CA ALA A 355 -146.79 -3.55 -22.18
C ALA A 355 -147.51 -4.73 -21.48
N SER A 356 -146.88 -5.34 -20.47
CA SER A 356 -147.50 -6.41 -19.67
C SER A 356 -148.73 -5.95 -18.88
N ASN A 357 -148.73 -4.70 -18.37
CA ASN A 357 -149.90 -4.10 -17.74
C ASN A 357 -151.03 -3.85 -18.73
N ALA A 358 -150.72 -3.34 -19.93
CA ALA A 358 -151.72 -3.13 -20.99
C ALA A 358 -152.38 -4.46 -21.42
N LEU A 359 -151.61 -5.54 -21.55
CA LEU A 359 -152.12 -6.88 -21.87
C LEU A 359 -153.07 -7.42 -20.78
N ARG A 360 -152.79 -7.17 -19.50
CA ARG A 360 -153.71 -7.51 -18.40
C ARG A 360 -155.03 -6.73 -18.50
N GLY A 361 -154.97 -5.45 -18.86
CA GLY A 361 -156.15 -4.62 -19.12
C GLY A 361 -157.01 -5.17 -20.26
N LEU A 362 -156.38 -5.57 -21.38
CA LEU A 362 -157.05 -6.16 -22.53
C LEU A 362 -157.76 -7.49 -22.19
N ASN A 363 -157.13 -8.33 -21.36
CA ASN A 363 -157.72 -9.60 -20.93
C ASN A 363 -158.99 -9.38 -20.09
N ALA A 364 -158.99 -8.38 -19.19
CA ALA A 364 -160.16 -8.01 -18.41
C ALA A 364 -161.33 -7.54 -19.30
N GLN A 365 -161.05 -6.70 -20.30
CA GLN A 365 -162.05 -6.26 -21.27
C GLN A 365 -162.60 -7.39 -22.14
N SER A 366 -161.78 -8.35 -22.55
CA SER A 366 -162.24 -9.53 -23.31
C SER A 366 -163.18 -10.41 -22.49
N SER A 367 -162.91 -10.60 -21.20
CA SER A 367 -163.81 -11.35 -20.31
C SER A 367 -165.17 -10.66 -20.13
N GLN A 368 -165.19 -9.33 -20.11
CA GLN A 368 -166.43 -8.55 -20.08
C GLN A 368 -167.27 -8.78 -21.34
N ILE A 369 -166.64 -8.83 -22.52
CA ILE A 369 -167.32 -9.10 -23.79
C ILE A 369 -167.96 -10.49 -23.79
N VAL A 370 -167.27 -11.52 -23.30
CA VAL A 370 -167.84 -12.88 -23.20
C VAL A 370 -169.10 -12.91 -22.34
N SER A 371 -169.12 -12.18 -21.22
CA SER A 371 -170.31 -12.06 -20.37
C SER A 371 -171.49 -11.40 -21.09
N VAL A 372 -171.24 -10.37 -21.90
CA VAL A 372 -172.28 -9.67 -22.67
C VAL A 372 -172.85 -10.58 -23.76
N VAL A 373 -171.99 -11.34 -24.45
CA VAL A 373 -172.43 -12.28 -25.51
C VAL A 373 -173.31 -13.40 -24.94
N GLN A 374 -173.03 -13.88 -23.72
CA GLN A 374 -173.86 -14.89 -23.06
C GLN A 374 -175.29 -14.37 -22.81
N VAL A 375 -175.42 -13.14 -22.30
CA VAL A 375 -176.73 -12.50 -22.09
C VAL A 375 -177.50 -12.33 -23.39
N ILE A 376 -176.83 -11.96 -24.49
CA ILE A 376 -177.46 -11.84 -25.82
C ILE A 376 -178.02 -13.20 -26.28
N ARG A 377 -177.28 -14.29 -26.02
CA ARG A 377 -177.68 -15.65 -26.40
C ARG A 377 -178.90 -16.11 -25.61
N ASP A 378 -178.93 -15.81 -24.31
CA ASP A 378 -180.05 -16.14 -23.43
C ASP A 378 -181.35 -15.40 -23.84
N VAL A 379 -181.24 -14.13 -24.29
CA VAL A 379 -182.37 -13.34 -24.82
C VAL A 379 -182.89 -13.91 -26.15
N ALA A 380 -181.99 -14.36 -27.03
CA ALA A 380 -182.36 -14.93 -28.33
C ALA A 380 -183.17 -16.23 -28.16
N ASP A 381 -182.74 -17.11 -27.25
CA ASP A 381 -183.44 -18.38 -26.98
C ASP A 381 -184.83 -18.16 -26.35
N GLN A 382 -184.97 -17.16 -25.48
CA GLN A 382 -186.26 -16.77 -24.90
C GLN A 382 -187.23 -16.24 -25.95
N THR A 383 -186.71 -15.48 -26.92
CA THR A 383 -187.48 -14.89 -28.02
C THR A 383 -187.97 -15.99 -28.98
N ASN A 384 -187.13 -16.98 -29.27
CA ASN A 384 -187.48 -18.13 -30.11
C ASN A 384 -188.62 -18.98 -29.49
N LEU A 385 -188.62 -19.15 -28.16
CA LEU A 385 -189.66 -19.89 -27.43
C LEU A 385 -191.02 -19.17 -27.41
N LEU A 386 -191.01 -17.83 -27.31
CA LEU A 386 -192.22 -17.02 -27.37
C LEU A 386 -192.87 -17.06 -28.77
N ALA A 387 -192.05 -16.98 -29.82
CA ALA A 387 -192.49 -17.05 -31.22
C ALA A 387 -193.19 -18.39 -31.52
N LEU A 388 -192.60 -19.51 -31.08
CA LEU A 388 -193.17 -20.84 -31.31
C LEU A 388 -194.52 -21.03 -30.62
N ASN A 389 -194.68 -20.57 -29.38
CA ASN A 389 -195.96 -20.65 -28.68
C ASN A 389 -197.05 -19.79 -29.34
N ALA A 390 -196.67 -18.63 -29.88
CA ALA A 390 -197.59 -17.77 -30.61
C ALA A 390 -198.04 -18.40 -31.96
N ALA A 391 -197.13 -19.09 -32.65
CA ALA A 391 -197.43 -19.82 -33.89
C ALA A 391 -198.37 -21.01 -33.67
N ILE A 392 -198.22 -21.74 -32.56
CA ILE A 392 -199.07 -22.88 -32.20
C ILE A 392 -200.50 -22.42 -31.89
N GLU A 393 -200.69 -21.37 -31.10
CA GLU A 393 -202.04 -20.94 -30.70
C GLU A 393 -202.81 -20.29 -31.85
N ALA A 394 -202.09 -19.67 -32.81
CA ALA A 394 -202.69 -19.16 -34.04
C ALA A 394 -203.27 -20.27 -34.93
N ALA A 395 -202.66 -21.46 -34.97
CA ALA A 395 -203.16 -22.61 -35.73
C ALA A 395 -204.46 -23.19 -35.14
N ARG A 396 -204.75 -22.93 -33.86
CA ARG A 396 -205.90 -23.47 -33.12
C ARG A 396 -207.21 -22.70 -33.37
N ALA A 397 -207.12 -21.43 -33.82
CA ALA A 397 -208.27 -20.53 -33.96
C ALA A 397 -209.02 -20.60 -35.31
N GLY A 398 -208.61 -21.48 -36.24
CA GLY A 398 -209.29 -21.67 -37.53
C GLY A 398 -209.33 -20.40 -38.39
N GLU A 399 -210.39 -20.22 -39.19
CA GLU A 399 -210.53 -19.11 -40.17
C GLU A 399 -210.44 -17.68 -39.56
N MET A 400 -210.55 -17.54 -38.23
CA MET A 400 -210.34 -16.25 -37.53
C MET A 400 -208.86 -15.96 -37.17
N GLY A 401 -207.94 -16.93 -37.32
CA GLY A 401 -206.55 -16.86 -36.82
C GLY A 401 -205.44 -16.56 -37.85
N ARG A 402 -205.77 -16.44 -39.14
CA ARG A 402 -204.79 -16.38 -40.24
C ARG A 402 -203.84 -15.17 -40.23
N GLY A 403 -204.25 -14.06 -39.62
CA GLY A 403 -203.42 -12.85 -39.49
C GLY A 403 -202.33 -12.94 -38.42
N PHE A 404 -202.51 -13.78 -37.39
CA PHE A 404 -201.58 -13.88 -36.26
C PHE A 404 -200.41 -14.83 -36.52
N ALA A 405 -200.60 -15.87 -37.35
CA ALA A 405 -199.56 -16.86 -37.68
C ALA A 405 -198.43 -16.34 -38.60
N VAL A 406 -198.59 -15.15 -39.19
CA VAL A 406 -197.56 -14.52 -40.06
C VAL A 406 -196.65 -13.57 -39.26
N VAL A 407 -197.06 -13.17 -38.06
CA VAL A 407 -196.32 -12.23 -37.19
C VAL A 407 -195.59 -12.94 -36.05
N ALA A 408 -196.14 -14.06 -35.58
CA ALA A 408 -195.48 -15.01 -34.68
C ALA A 408 -194.40 -15.80 -35.41
#